data_AF-A6TS32-F1
#
_entry.id   AF-A6TS32-F1
#
_cell.length_a   1.000
_cell.length_b   1.000
_cell.length_c   1.000
_cell.angle_alpha   90.00
_cell.angle_beta   90.00
_cell.angle_gamma   90.00
#
_symmetry.space_group_name_H-M   'P 1'
#
loop_
_entity.id
_entity.type
_entity.pdbx_description
1 polymer ?
#
loop_
_entity_poly.entity_id
_entity_poly.type
_entity_poly.pdbx_seq_one_letter_code
_entity_poly.pdbx_strand_id
1 'polypeptide(L)'
;MRTSYTKQIKDLEKYKPKDKTDAELALEQKMADLETKQKEIEAKERQYKVQDTLAQNELPKDLAKYLNVGDDEMETIASELGSILNNHLMNNSYKPKDRKKNDGMTKEQFRKLNYSERESLHSNSPELYKKLSE
;
A
#
# COMPACT_ATOMS: atom_id res chain seq x y z
N MET A 1 -31.84 -56.66 -42.93
CA MET A 1 -30.71 -56.06 -42.19
C MET A 1 -31.03 -54.76 -41.42
N ARG A 2 -32.09 -53.99 -41.73
CA ARG A 2 -32.41 -52.73 -41.01
C ARG A 2 -32.88 -52.92 -39.54
N THR A 3 -33.39 -54.09 -39.18
CA THR A 3 -34.04 -54.33 -37.87
C THR A 3 -33.06 -54.54 -36.71
N SER A 4 -31.86 -55.07 -36.97
CA SER A 4 -30.84 -55.33 -35.94
C SER A 4 -30.21 -54.03 -35.45
N TYR A 5 -29.80 -53.16 -36.37
CA TYR A 5 -29.25 -51.84 -36.04
C TYR A 5 -30.24 -50.95 -35.30
N THR A 6 -31.53 -51.01 -35.67
CA THR A 6 -32.58 -50.23 -34.97
C THR A 6 -32.78 -50.68 -33.52
N LYS A 7 -32.61 -51.99 -33.23
CA LYS A 7 -32.66 -52.52 -31.86
C LYS A 7 -31.44 -52.08 -31.04
N GLN A 8 -30.25 -52.15 -31.63
CA GLN A 8 -29.01 -51.70 -30.98
C GLN A 8 -29.05 -50.20 -30.65
N ILE A 9 -29.60 -49.37 -31.53
CA ILE A 9 -29.76 -47.93 -31.28
C ILE A 9 -30.71 -47.68 -30.09
N LYS A 10 -31.84 -48.39 -30.02
CA LYS A 10 -32.78 -48.24 -28.88
C LYS A 10 -32.22 -48.74 -27.55
N ASP A 11 -31.36 -49.76 -27.57
CA ASP A 11 -30.67 -50.20 -26.35
C ASP A 11 -29.58 -49.20 -25.93
N LEU A 12 -28.92 -48.53 -26.88
CA LEU A 12 -27.94 -47.48 -26.61
C LEU A 12 -28.57 -46.18 -26.08
N GLU A 13 -29.77 -45.82 -26.52
CA GLU A 13 -30.51 -44.64 -26.04
C GLU A 13 -30.77 -44.67 -24.53
N LYS A 14 -30.88 -45.86 -23.92
CA LYS A 14 -31.07 -46.03 -22.46
C LYS A 14 -29.85 -45.61 -21.63
N TYR A 15 -28.68 -45.54 -22.25
CA TYR A 15 -27.43 -45.12 -21.61
C TYR A 15 -27.08 -43.65 -21.88
N LYS A 16 -27.94 -42.92 -22.61
CA LYS A 16 -27.74 -41.49 -22.82
C LYS A 16 -27.89 -40.77 -21.46
N PRO A 17 -26.96 -39.87 -21.09
CA PRO A 17 -27.14 -39.04 -19.91
C PRO A 17 -28.47 -38.32 -19.98
N LYS A 18 -29.24 -38.31 -18.89
CA LYS A 18 -30.46 -37.50 -18.84
C LYS A 18 -30.08 -36.04 -19.06
N ASP A 19 -30.75 -35.40 -20.01
CA ASP A 19 -30.64 -33.96 -20.18
C ASP A 19 -31.10 -33.28 -18.89
N LYS A 20 -30.31 -32.31 -18.41
CA LYS A 20 -30.64 -31.54 -17.20
C LYS A 20 -32.00 -30.90 -17.39
N THR A 21 -32.83 -30.98 -16.37
CA THR A 21 -34.13 -30.29 -16.37
C THR A 21 -33.92 -28.77 -16.42
N ASP A 22 -34.88 -28.03 -16.98
CA ASP A 22 -34.80 -26.56 -17.03
C ASP A 22 -34.55 -25.93 -15.64
N ALA A 23 -35.08 -26.57 -14.59
CA ALA A 23 -34.85 -26.19 -13.21
C ALA A 23 -33.40 -26.41 -12.75
N GLU A 24 -32.78 -27.54 -13.09
CA GLU A 24 -31.37 -27.82 -12.80
C GLU A 24 -30.44 -26.87 -13.56
N LEU A 25 -30.76 -26.57 -14.82
CA LEU A 25 -30.00 -25.63 -15.64
C LEU A 25 -30.03 -24.21 -15.06
N ALA A 26 -31.22 -23.76 -14.62
CA ALA A 26 -31.40 -22.46 -13.98
C ALA A 26 -30.69 -22.36 -12.61
N LEU A 27 -30.65 -23.46 -11.86
CA LEU A 27 -29.90 -23.52 -10.59
C LEU A 27 -28.39 -23.47 -10.82
N GLU A 28 -27.88 -24.21 -11.81
CA GLU A 28 -26.45 -24.20 -12.16
C GLU A 28 -25.99 -22.82 -12.61
N GLN A 29 -26.76 -22.13 -13.44
CA GLN A 29 -26.46 -20.75 -13.82
C GLN A 29 -26.42 -19.82 -12.62
N LYS A 30 -27.41 -19.91 -11.71
CA LYS A 30 -27.41 -19.11 -10.49
C LYS A 30 -26.20 -19.40 -9.59
N MET A 31 -25.80 -20.67 -9.47
CA MET A 31 -24.61 -21.05 -8.69
C MET A 31 -23.34 -20.46 -9.32
N ALA A 32 -23.19 -20.54 -10.64
CA ALA A 32 -22.05 -19.95 -11.33
C ALA A 32 -22.01 -18.42 -11.19
N ASP A 33 -23.15 -17.74 -11.31
CA ASP A 33 -23.28 -16.30 -11.12
C ASP A 33 -22.97 -15.88 -9.68
N LEU A 34 -23.35 -16.69 -8.69
CA LEU A 34 -23.01 -16.42 -7.29
C LEU A 34 -21.54 -16.68 -7.01
N GLU A 35 -20.95 -17.74 -7.56
CA GLU A 35 -19.54 -18.07 -7.38
C GLU A 35 -18.63 -16.99 -7.99
N THR A 36 -18.98 -16.48 -9.18
CA THR A 36 -18.25 -15.38 -9.82
C THR A 36 -18.33 -14.10 -9.00
N LYS A 37 -19.52 -13.73 -8.53
CA LYS A 37 -19.71 -12.57 -7.64
C LYS A 37 -18.94 -12.72 -6.32
N GLN A 38 -18.95 -13.92 -5.73
CA GLN A 38 -18.22 -14.18 -4.49
C GLN A 38 -16.72 -13.99 -4.69
N LYS A 39 -16.14 -14.54 -5.77
CA LYS A 39 -14.72 -14.36 -6.10
C LYS A 39 -14.36 -12.89 -6.33
N GLU A 40 -15.23 -12.12 -6.99
CA GLU A 40 -15.01 -10.68 -7.20
C GLU A 40 -15.04 -9.88 -5.89
N ILE A 41 -15.98 -10.19 -4.99
CA ILE A 41 -16.08 -9.53 -3.68
C ILE A 41 -14.84 -9.84 -2.85
N GLU A 42 -14.44 -11.11 -2.76
CA GLU A 42 -13.25 -11.52 -2.04
C GLU A 42 -11.98 -10.86 -2.60
N ALA A 43 -11.86 -10.75 -3.92
CA ALA A 43 -10.74 -10.05 -4.54
C ALA A 43 -10.71 -8.57 -4.15
N LYS A 44 -11.87 -7.89 -4.14
CA LYS A 44 -11.98 -6.50 -3.70
C LYS A 44 -11.66 -6.34 -2.22
N GLU A 45 -12.20 -7.19 -1.36
CA GLU A 45 -11.94 -7.15 0.09
C GLU A 45 -10.44 -7.33 0.38
N ARG A 46 -9.79 -8.31 -0.25
CA ARG A 46 -8.34 -8.48 -0.16
C ARG A 46 -7.59 -7.23 -0.61
N GLN A 47 -7.98 -6.65 -1.76
CA GLN A 47 -7.34 -5.45 -2.27
C GLN A 47 -7.47 -4.24 -1.30
N TYR A 48 -8.64 -4.05 -0.70
CA TYR A 48 -8.84 -2.98 0.28
C TYR A 48 -8.02 -3.21 1.55
N LYS A 49 -7.99 -4.44 2.05
CA LYS A 49 -7.18 -4.80 3.24
C LYS A 49 -5.70 -4.51 3.01
N VAL A 50 -5.15 -4.92 1.86
CA VAL A 50 -3.76 -4.61 1.48
C VAL A 50 -3.52 -3.10 1.44
N GLN A 51 -4.42 -2.32 0.83
CA GLN A 51 -4.29 -0.87 0.77
C GLN A 51 -4.31 -0.21 2.16
N ASP A 52 -5.16 -0.71 3.06
CA ASP A 52 -5.28 -0.17 4.41
C ASP A 52 -4.06 -0.51 5.25
N THR A 53 -3.53 -1.74 5.17
CA THR A 53 -2.29 -2.13 5.86
C THR A 53 -1.09 -1.32 5.36
N LEU A 54 -1.00 -1.05 4.06
CA LEU A 54 0.04 -0.17 3.51
C LEU A 54 -0.08 1.26 4.06
N ALA A 55 -1.29 1.81 4.06
CA ALA A 55 -1.53 3.18 4.54
C ALA A 55 -1.24 3.32 6.05
N GLN A 56 -1.54 2.31 6.85
CA GLN A 56 -1.19 2.26 8.28
C GLN A 56 0.34 2.30 8.50
N ASN A 57 1.13 1.79 7.55
CA ASN A 57 2.59 1.81 7.59
C ASN A 57 3.19 3.01 6.82
N GLU A 58 2.40 4.06 6.57
CA GLU A 58 2.80 5.26 5.82
C GLU A 58 3.29 4.97 4.39
N LEU A 59 2.90 3.83 3.82
CA LEU A 59 3.23 3.43 2.46
C LEU A 59 2.15 3.84 1.45
N PRO A 60 2.54 4.21 0.21
CA PRO A 60 1.60 4.50 -0.86
C PRO A 60 0.63 3.34 -1.17
N LYS A 61 -0.68 3.61 -1.17
CA LYS A 61 -1.72 2.62 -1.51
C LYS A 61 -1.55 2.00 -2.91
N ASP A 62 -0.92 2.73 -3.84
CA ASP A 62 -0.65 2.25 -5.19
C ASP A 62 0.30 1.04 -5.23
N LEU A 63 1.11 0.82 -4.19
CA LEU A 63 1.95 -0.37 -4.05
C LEU A 63 1.12 -1.66 -3.98
N ALA A 64 -0.14 -1.59 -3.54
CA ALA A 64 -1.04 -2.74 -3.49
C ALA A 64 -1.20 -3.44 -4.85
N LYS A 65 -1.03 -2.71 -5.97
CA LYS A 65 -1.11 -3.27 -7.34
C LYS A 65 0.03 -4.23 -7.67
N TYR A 66 1.14 -4.16 -6.94
CA TYR A 66 2.36 -4.92 -7.18
C TYR A 66 2.62 -5.99 -6.11
N LEU A 67 1.82 -5.99 -5.04
CA LEU A 67 1.95 -6.95 -3.95
C LEU A 67 0.93 -8.07 -4.15
N ASN A 68 1.44 -9.26 -4.45
CA ASN A 68 0.65 -10.48 -4.49
C ASN A 68 1.01 -11.32 -3.25
N VAL A 69 0.52 -10.89 -2.10
CA VAL A 69 0.85 -11.50 -0.80
C VAL A 69 -0.43 -12.05 -0.18
N GLY A 70 -0.33 -13.23 0.45
CA GLY A 70 -1.39 -13.74 1.30
C GLY A 70 -1.65 -12.82 2.49
N ASP A 71 -2.89 -12.80 2.96
CA ASP A 71 -3.35 -11.95 4.07
C ASP A 71 -2.49 -12.06 5.34
N ASP A 72 -1.87 -13.22 5.58
CA ASP A 72 -1.16 -13.55 6.83
C ASP A 72 0.23 -12.91 6.94
N GLU A 73 0.86 -12.55 5.81
CA GLU A 73 2.23 -11.99 5.78
C GLU A 73 2.24 -10.49 5.44
N MET A 74 1.08 -9.94 5.08
CA MET A 74 0.97 -8.57 4.56
C MET A 74 1.40 -7.51 5.57
N GLU A 75 1.09 -7.69 6.85
CA GLU A 75 1.42 -6.73 7.91
C GLU A 75 2.93 -6.68 8.16
N THR A 76 3.59 -7.84 8.21
CA THR A 76 5.05 -7.96 8.33
C THR A 76 5.75 -7.31 7.13
N ILE A 77 5.31 -7.61 5.91
CA ILE A 77 5.89 -7.05 4.69
C ILE A 77 5.69 -5.54 4.62
N ALA A 78 4.51 -5.02 4.98
CA ALA A 78 4.26 -3.57 4.99
C ALA A 78 5.19 -2.85 5.99
N SER A 79 5.39 -3.40 7.18
CA SER A 79 6.29 -2.84 8.19
C SER A 79 7.75 -2.86 7.76
N GLU A 80 8.21 -3.99 7.20
CA GLU A 80 9.58 -4.14 6.69
C GLU A 80 9.86 -3.22 5.50
N LEU A 81 8.93 -3.15 4.54
CA LEU A 81 9.03 -2.23 3.40
C LEU A 81 9.03 -0.77 3.86
N GLY A 82 8.17 -0.41 4.82
CA GLY A 82 8.16 0.91 5.44
C GLY A 82 9.51 1.27 6.03
N SER A 83 10.09 0.35 6.81
CA SER A 83 11.40 0.51 7.43
C SER A 83 12.53 0.65 6.41
N ILE A 84 12.55 -0.19 5.37
CA ILE A 84 13.55 -0.16 4.30
C ILE A 84 13.46 1.16 3.53
N LEU A 85 12.25 1.58 3.15
CA LEU A 85 12.03 2.81 2.39
C LEU A 85 12.37 4.05 3.22
N ASN A 86 11.98 4.08 4.49
CA ASN A 86 12.33 5.18 5.39
C ASN A 86 13.86 5.27 5.58
N ASN A 87 14.53 4.15 5.81
CA ASN A 87 16.00 4.12 5.91
C ASN A 87 16.66 4.58 4.61
N HIS A 88 16.16 4.13 3.46
CA HIS A 88 16.64 4.56 2.16
C HIS A 88 16.45 6.07 1.95
N LEU A 89 15.27 6.62 2.26
CA LEU A 89 15.01 8.06 2.22
C LEU A 89 15.92 8.82 3.18
N MET A 90 16.10 8.37 4.41
CA MET A 90 16.94 9.06 5.40
C MET A 90 18.42 9.05 5.05
N ASN A 91 18.90 8.02 4.35
CA ASN A 91 20.30 7.86 3.97
C ASN A 91 20.61 8.49 2.61
N ASN A 92 19.66 8.46 1.67
CA ASN A 92 19.86 8.93 0.30
C ASN A 92 19.15 10.25 -0.02
N SER A 93 18.32 10.78 0.88
CA SER A 93 17.77 12.13 0.71
C SER A 93 18.86 13.18 0.95
N TYR A 94 18.73 14.27 0.19
CA TYR A 94 19.58 15.43 0.33
C TYR A 94 19.43 16.02 1.74
N LYS A 95 20.42 15.80 2.61
CA LYS A 95 20.55 16.55 3.86
C LYS A 95 21.28 17.85 3.55
N PRO A 96 20.65 19.03 3.76
CA PRO A 96 21.35 20.30 3.63
C PRO A 96 22.55 20.32 4.58
N LYS A 97 23.75 20.36 4.00
CA LYS A 97 25.01 20.38 4.77
C LYS A 97 25.20 21.68 5.55
N ASP A 98 24.48 22.73 5.13
CA ASP A 98 24.60 24.08 5.68
C ASP A 98 23.32 24.52 6.41
N ARG A 99 22.78 23.69 7.30
CA ARG A 99 22.01 24.27 8.41
C ARG A 99 23.02 25.00 9.28
N LYS A 100 23.29 26.28 9.00
CA LYS A 100 23.82 27.17 10.04
C LYS A 100 22.86 26.99 11.22
N LYS A 101 23.32 26.33 12.28
CA LYS A 101 22.60 26.33 13.55
C LYS A 101 22.26 27.80 13.76
N ASN A 102 20.97 28.14 13.82
CA ASN A 102 20.59 29.36 14.50
C ASN A 102 21.04 29.10 15.94
N ASP A 103 22.30 29.43 16.22
CA ASP A 103 22.85 29.35 17.54
C ASP A 103 22.01 30.36 18.33
N GLY A 104 21.12 29.79 19.12
CA GLY A 104 19.88 30.41 19.53
C GLY A 104 20.16 31.52 20.50
N MET A 105 20.31 32.74 20.00
CA MET A 105 20.24 33.93 20.81
C MET A 105 19.01 34.72 20.41
N THR A 106 18.08 34.92 21.35
CA THR A 106 16.94 35.80 21.15
C THR A 106 17.38 37.26 21.24
N LYS A 107 16.59 38.20 20.68
CA LYS A 107 16.87 39.64 20.82
C LYS A 107 16.97 40.08 22.29
N GLU A 108 16.24 39.42 23.19
CA GLU A 108 16.28 39.68 24.63
C GLU A 108 17.60 39.27 25.26
N GLN A 109 18.14 38.10 24.86
CA GLN A 109 19.46 37.65 25.29
C GLN A 109 20.55 38.58 24.74
N PHE A 110 20.44 39.02 23.49
CA PHE A 110 21.36 39.99 22.88
C PHE A 110 21.38 41.34 23.61
N ARG A 111 20.21 41.84 24.02
CA ARG A 111 20.10 43.10 24.79
C ARG A 111 20.79 43.01 26.15
N LYS A 112 20.82 41.84 26.77
CA LYS A 112 21.48 41.58 28.06
C LYS A 112 23.00 41.44 27.95
N LEU A 113 23.55 41.26 26.74
CA LEU A 113 25.00 41.18 26.54
C LEU A 113 25.69 42.50 26.84
N ASN A 114 26.85 42.42 27.47
CA ASN A 114 27.76 43.53 27.65
C ASN A 114 28.52 43.86 26.35
N TYR A 115 29.27 44.98 26.35
CA TYR A 115 29.98 45.43 25.15
C TYR A 115 30.98 44.40 24.61
N SER A 116 31.79 43.78 25.47
CA SER A 116 32.78 42.76 25.08
C SER A 116 32.15 41.48 24.52
N GLU A 117 30.99 41.08 25.03
CA GLU A 117 30.25 39.92 24.53
C GLU A 117 29.63 40.22 23.17
N ARG A 118 29.15 41.45 22.95
CA ARG A 118 28.65 41.92 21.65
C ARG A 118 29.77 41.98 20.60
N GLU A 119 30.95 42.43 20.98
CA GLU A 119 32.13 42.45 20.11
C GLU A 119 32.61 41.04 19.75
N SER A 120 32.59 40.12 20.73
CA SER A 120 32.87 38.70 20.50
C SER A 120 31.84 38.07 19.56
N LEU A 121 30.54 38.41 19.72
CA LEU A 121 29.48 37.94 18.83
C LEU A 121 29.62 38.50 17.42
N HIS A 122 29.98 39.78 17.28
CA HIS A 122 30.23 40.41 15.99
C HIS A 122 31.40 39.72 15.25
N SER A 123 32.46 39.36 15.98
CA SER A 123 33.66 38.72 15.41
C SER A 123 33.43 37.25 15.06
N ASN A 124 32.78 36.49 15.95
CA ASN A 124 32.60 35.04 15.80
C ASN A 124 31.35 34.67 14.97
N SER A 125 30.36 35.57 14.89
CA SER A 125 29.07 35.33 14.21
C SER A 125 28.44 36.64 13.70
N PRO A 126 29.04 37.28 12.69
CA PRO A 126 28.60 38.59 12.19
C PRO A 126 27.15 38.60 11.66
N GLU A 127 26.73 37.52 11.00
CA GLU A 127 25.35 37.37 10.50
C GLU A 127 24.31 37.34 11.63
N LEU A 128 24.64 36.65 12.74
CA LEU A 128 23.77 36.57 13.90
C LEU A 128 23.71 37.92 14.62
N TYR A 129 24.86 38.59 14.77
CA TYR A 129 24.92 39.94 15.32
C TYR A 129 24.04 40.91 14.53
N LYS A 130 24.18 40.94 13.20
CA LYS A 130 23.41 41.83 12.31
C LYS A 130 21.90 41.64 12.52
N LYS A 131 21.44 40.38 12.49
CA LYS A 131 20.03 40.01 12.67
C LYS A 131 19.47 40.39 14.06
N LEU A 132 20.31 40.41 15.09
CA LEU A 132 19.93 40.76 16.45
C LEU A 132 20.04 42.25 16.76
N SER A 133 20.84 42.99 15.97
CA SER A 133 21.03 44.43 16.05
C SER A 133 20.01 45.27 15.27
N GLU A 134 19.28 44.65 14.32
CA GLU A 134 18.09 45.22 13.67
C GLU A 134 16.93 45.42 14.67
#